data_AF-A0A1G6ZCZ1-F1
#
_entry.id   AF-A0A1G6ZCZ1-F1
#
_cell.length_a   1.000
_cell.length_b   1.000
_cell.length_c   1.000
_cell.angle_alpha   90.00
_cell.angle_beta   90.00
_cell.angle_gamma   90.00
#
_symmetry.space_group_name_H-M   'P 1'
#
loop_
_entity.id
_entity.type
_entity.pdbx_description
1 polymer ?
#
loop_
_entity_poly.entity_id
_entity_poly.type
_entity_poly.pdbx_seq_one_letter_code
_entity_poly.pdbx_strand_id
1 'polypeptide(L)'
;MGSKSELVAKLQQDILLWQSFKPASAACAERIGLGGIEDAFPGGVFPRRAIHEFITVFPEDAAASDGFIAGILASLMRDGAACVWISTSRRLFPAALRSFNVERKGSFLWM
;
A
#
# COMPACT_ATOMS: atom_id res chain seq x y z
N MET A 1 -7.98 28.41 -22.43
CA MET A 1 -8.82 27.46 -21.63
C MET A 1 -7.91 26.49 -20.88
N GLY A 2 -7.11 26.98 -19.92
CA GLY A 2 -6.23 26.15 -19.07
C GLY A 2 -6.62 26.16 -17.58
N SER A 3 -7.78 26.70 -17.20
CA SER A 3 -7.90 27.34 -15.88
C SER A 3 -8.17 26.44 -14.67
N LYS A 4 -8.63 25.19 -14.84
CA LYS A 4 -8.99 24.31 -13.70
C LYS A 4 -8.06 23.13 -13.53
N SER A 5 -7.74 22.40 -14.61
CA SER A 5 -6.87 21.23 -14.53
C SER A 5 -5.45 21.60 -14.09
N GLU A 6 -4.89 22.67 -14.66
CA GLU A 6 -3.56 23.18 -14.27
C GLU A 6 -3.55 23.68 -12.82
N LEU A 7 -4.64 24.32 -12.38
CA LEU A 7 -4.79 24.76 -10.99
C LEU A 7 -4.87 23.58 -10.02
N VAL A 8 -5.61 22.52 -10.38
CA VAL A 8 -5.67 21.28 -9.59
C VAL A 8 -4.29 20.62 -9.51
N ALA A 9 -3.57 20.51 -10.63
CA ALA A 9 -2.23 19.93 -10.65
C ALA A 9 -1.25 20.72 -9.77
N LYS A 10 -1.32 22.06 -9.82
CA LYS A 10 -0.50 22.93 -8.96
C LYS A 10 -0.84 22.74 -7.48
N LEU A 11 -2.12 22.72 -7.13
CA LEU A 11 -2.54 22.51 -5.73
C LEU A 11 -2.11 21.14 -5.20
N GLN A 12 -2.22 20.09 -6.01
CA GLN A 12 -1.71 18.76 -5.65
C GLN A 12 -0.20 18.79 -5.38
N GLN A 13 0.57 19.50 -6.22
CA GLN A 13 2.00 19.67 -6.02
C GLN A 13 2.33 20.45 -4.74
N ASP A 14 1.62 21.53 -4.46
CA ASP A 14 1.81 22.35 -3.26
C ASP A 14 1.52 21.54 -1.98
N ILE A 15 0.46 20.72 -1.98
CA ILE A 15 0.11 19.83 -0.86
C ILE A 15 1.25 18.82 -0.60
N LEU A 16 1.79 18.20 -1.66
CA LEU A 16 2.89 17.25 -1.51
C LEU A 16 4.12 17.91 -0.88
N LEU A 17 4.47 19.12 -1.32
CA LEU A 17 5.58 19.87 -0.75
C LEU A 17 5.37 20.19 0.74
N TRP A 18 4.15 20.57 1.15
CA TRP A 18 3.82 20.83 2.54
C TRP A 18 3.86 19.59 3.42
N GLN A 19 3.52 18.43 2.86
CA GLN A 19 3.64 17.13 3.53
C GLN A 19 5.11 16.65 3.64
N SER A 20 6.07 17.51 3.26
CA SER A 20 7.49 17.15 3.18
C SER A 20 7.75 15.95 2.26
N PHE A 21 6.87 15.73 1.28
CA PHE A 21 7.07 14.70 0.26
C PHE A 21 8.31 15.07 -0.55
N LYS A 22 9.36 14.26 -0.38
CA LYS A 22 10.53 14.32 -1.25
C LYS A 22 10.28 13.30 -2.35
N PRO A 23 10.26 13.72 -3.63
CA PRO A 23 10.28 12.77 -4.72
C PRO A 23 11.49 11.86 -4.48
N ALA A 24 11.25 10.57 -4.19
CA ALA A 24 12.31 9.59 -4.27
C ALA A 24 12.91 9.72 -5.67
N SER A 25 14.24 9.67 -5.82
CA SER A 25 14.84 9.76 -7.14
C SER A 25 14.17 8.73 -8.04
N ALA A 26 13.37 9.19 -9.00
CA ALA A 26 12.50 8.35 -9.83
C ALA A 26 13.30 7.29 -10.61
N ALA A 27 14.63 7.45 -10.66
CA ALA A 27 15.57 6.52 -11.24
C ALA A 27 15.68 5.14 -10.53
N CYS A 28 15.07 4.91 -9.36
CA CYS A 28 15.27 3.64 -8.62
C CYS A 28 14.01 3.05 -7.95
N ALA A 29 12.82 3.61 -8.16
CA ALA A 29 11.59 3.07 -7.55
C ALA A 29 10.93 2.08 -8.52
N GLU A 30 11.24 0.79 -8.38
CA GLU A 30 10.58 -0.27 -9.13
C GLU A 30 9.10 -0.41 -8.71
N ARG A 31 8.23 -0.58 -9.71
CA ARG A 31 6.83 -0.96 -9.51
C ARG A 31 6.79 -2.33 -8.82
N ILE A 32 5.95 -2.46 -7.80
CA ILE A 32 5.77 -3.71 -7.07
C ILE A 32 4.72 -4.61 -7.74
N GLY A 33 4.01 -4.10 -8.75
CA GLY A 33 3.08 -4.87 -9.57
C GLY A 33 1.65 -4.91 -9.03
N LEU A 34 1.15 -3.78 -8.50
CA LEU A 34 -0.28 -3.59 -8.19
C LEU A 34 -1.11 -3.13 -9.41
N GLY A 35 -0.50 -3.04 -10.59
CA GLY A 35 -1.15 -2.57 -11.81
C GLY A 35 -1.54 -1.09 -11.71
N GLY A 36 -2.72 -0.74 -12.22
CA GLY A 36 -3.22 0.64 -12.25
C GLY A 36 -3.43 1.29 -10.88
N ILE A 37 -3.39 0.52 -9.80
CA ILE A 37 -3.43 1.05 -8.43
C ILE A 37 -2.18 1.88 -8.12
N GLU A 38 -1.03 1.56 -8.70
CA GLU A 38 0.20 2.34 -8.49
C GLU A 38 0.11 3.74 -9.10
N ASP A 39 -0.71 3.91 -10.14
CA ASP A 39 -0.90 5.20 -10.82
C ASP A 39 -1.67 6.21 -9.92
N ALA A 40 -2.33 5.72 -8.88
CA ALA A 40 -2.98 6.56 -7.86
C ALA A 40 -1.98 7.15 -6.84
N PHE A 41 -0.74 6.61 -6.77
CA PHE A 41 0.27 7.11 -5.85
C PHE A 41 1.11 8.23 -6.48
N PRO A 42 1.61 9.19 -5.68
CA PRO A 42 2.53 10.20 -6.16
C PRO A 42 3.74 9.57 -6.87
N GLY A 43 3.94 9.93 -8.14
CA GLY A 43 5.01 9.38 -8.98
C GLY A 43 4.71 8.02 -9.61
N GLY A 44 3.48 7.51 -9.52
CA GLY A 44 3.07 6.25 -10.17
C GLY A 44 3.72 5.00 -9.57
N VAL A 45 4.17 5.07 -8.31
CA VAL A 45 4.91 4.03 -7.61
C VAL A 45 4.39 3.84 -6.21
N PHE A 46 4.32 2.60 -5.74
CA PHE A 46 3.97 2.30 -4.35
C PHE A 46 5.15 2.58 -3.40
N PRO A 47 5.02 3.50 -2.42
CA PRO A 47 6.11 3.80 -1.49
C PRO A 47 6.43 2.63 -0.52
N ARG A 48 7.59 1.99 -0.68
CA ARG A 48 8.01 0.84 0.16
C ARG A 48 8.60 1.22 1.53
N ARG A 49 9.19 2.42 1.63
CA ARG A 49 9.83 2.94 2.87
C ARG A 49 8.96 4.02 3.50
N ALA A 50 7.66 3.75 3.59
CA ALA A 50 6.66 4.67 4.13
C ALA A 50 5.73 3.92 5.08
N ILE A 51 5.04 4.68 5.93
CA ILE A 51 3.95 4.18 6.76
C ILE A 51 2.66 4.39 5.97
N HIS A 52 1.90 3.31 5.79
CA HIS A 52 0.57 3.34 5.17
C HIS A 52 -0.48 3.19 6.26
N GLU A 53 -1.34 4.19 6.43
CA GLU A 53 -2.42 4.18 7.41
C GLU A 53 -3.77 3.94 6.71
N PHE A 54 -4.53 2.96 7.19
CA PHE A 54 -5.86 2.63 6.69
C PHE A 54 -6.89 2.94 7.78
N ILE A 55 -7.78 3.89 7.51
CA ILE A 55 -8.81 4.33 8.45
C ILE A 55 -10.16 3.87 7.93
N THR A 56 -10.83 3.02 8.71
CA THR A 56 -12.13 2.42 8.35
C THR A 56 -13.16 2.75 9.40
N VAL A 57 -14.39 3.06 8.99
CA VAL A 57 -15.48 3.40 9.92
C VAL A 57 -16.31 2.17 10.26
N PHE A 58 -16.65 1.38 9.24
CA PHE A 58 -17.52 0.22 9.42
C PHE A 58 -16.74 -1.10 9.40
N PRO A 59 -17.27 -2.17 10.03
CA PRO A 59 -16.65 -3.50 10.00
C PRO A 59 -16.42 -4.03 8.58
N GLU A 60 -17.30 -3.72 7.64
CA GLU A 60 -17.21 -4.14 6.23
C GLU A 60 -16.02 -3.47 5.53
N ASP A 61 -15.78 -2.18 5.81
CA ASP A 61 -14.63 -1.43 5.31
C ASP A 61 -13.32 -2.00 5.86
N ALA A 62 -13.32 -2.43 7.13
CA ALA A 62 -12.19 -3.09 7.76
C ALA A 62 -11.86 -4.41 7.07
N ALA A 63 -12.87 -5.25 6.80
CA ALA A 63 -12.68 -6.50 6.09
C ALA A 63 -12.18 -6.29 4.64
N ALA A 64 -12.70 -5.28 3.93
CA ALA A 64 -12.22 -4.92 2.61
C ALA A 64 -10.77 -4.42 2.63
N SER A 65 -10.42 -3.62 3.65
CA SER A 65 -9.06 -3.11 3.86
C SER A 65 -8.07 -4.23 4.18
N ASP A 66 -8.45 -5.19 5.02
CA ASP A 66 -7.63 -6.38 5.32
C ASP A 66 -7.32 -7.19 4.04
N GLY A 67 -8.33 -7.37 3.17
CA GLY A 67 -8.14 -8.03 1.88
C GLY A 67 -7.22 -7.24 0.94
N PHE A 68 -7.36 -5.91 0.91
CA PHE A 68 -6.48 -5.05 0.12
C PHE A 68 -5.02 -5.11 0.60
N ILE A 69 -4.81 -5.05 1.93
CA ILE A 69 -3.48 -5.19 2.54
C ILE A 69 -2.90 -6.57 2.22
N ALA A 70 -3.69 -7.64 2.29
CA ALA A 70 -3.25 -8.97 1.89
C ALA A 70 -2.77 -9.03 0.42
N GLY A 71 -3.46 -8.34 -0.49
CA GLY A 71 -3.04 -8.19 -1.89
C GLY A 71 -1.72 -7.42 -2.05
N ILE A 72 -1.51 -6.37 -1.27
CA ILE A 72 -0.22 -5.65 -1.23
C ILE A 72 0.90 -6.57 -0.74
N LEU A 73 0.66 -7.29 0.36
CA LEU A 73 1.62 -8.22 0.94
C LEU A 73 2.02 -9.32 -0.04
N ALA A 74 1.07 -9.87 -0.79
CA ALA A 74 1.34 -10.82 -1.85
C ALA A 74 2.36 -10.31 -2.88
N SER A 75 2.28 -9.01 -3.20
CA SER A 75 3.22 -8.35 -4.11
C SER A 75 4.59 -8.15 -3.49
N LEU A 76 4.62 -7.70 -2.23
CA LEU A 76 5.87 -7.40 -1.53
C LEU A 76 6.66 -8.64 -1.11
N MET A 77 5.99 -9.78 -0.93
CA MET A 77 6.59 -11.02 -0.46
C MET A 77 7.11 -11.96 -1.56
N ARG A 78 6.93 -11.62 -2.85
CA ARG A 78 7.31 -12.51 -3.97
C ARG A 78 8.78 -12.94 -3.95
N ASP A 79 9.69 -12.08 -3.48
CA ASP A 79 11.13 -12.34 -3.47
C ASP A 79 11.63 -12.93 -2.15
N GLY A 80 10.74 -13.57 -1.37
CA GLY A 80 11.08 -14.16 -0.08
C GLY A 80 11.20 -13.14 1.07
N ALA A 81 10.68 -11.92 0.88
CA ALA A 81 10.63 -10.93 1.94
C ALA A 81 9.73 -11.42 3.10
N ALA A 82 10.17 -11.17 4.34
CA ALA A 82 9.41 -11.49 5.53
C ALA A 82 8.36 -10.40 5.82
N CYS A 83 7.21 -10.81 6.35
CA CYS A 83 6.17 -9.92 6.85
C CYS A 83 5.80 -10.36 8.28
N VAL A 84 5.53 -9.37 9.14
CA VAL A 84 5.00 -9.59 10.49
C VAL A 84 3.64 -8.92 10.56
N TRP A 85 2.62 -9.66 10.98
CA TRP A 85 1.29 -9.12 11.24
C TRP A 85 1.09 -9.03 12.76
N ILE A 86 0.98 -7.82 13.28
CA ILE A 86 0.74 -7.55 14.69
C ILE A 86 -0.67 -7.02 14.84
N SER A 87 -1.49 -7.65 15.66
CA SER A 87 -2.84 -7.15 15.94
C SER A 87 -3.24 -7.38 17.40
N THR A 88 -3.94 -6.40 17.95
CA THR A 88 -4.60 -6.53 19.27
C THR A 88 -5.89 -7.36 19.20
N SER A 89 -6.33 -7.75 17.99
CA SER A 89 -7.56 -8.52 17.77
C SER A 89 -7.30 -9.74 16.88
N ARG A 90 -7.88 -10.89 17.22
CA ARG A 90 -7.73 -12.13 16.42
C ARG A 90 -8.74 -12.21 15.26
N ARG A 91 -8.88 -11.12 14.49
CA ARG A 91 -9.84 -11.04 13.38
C ARG A 91 -9.28 -11.51 12.05
N LEU A 92 -7.95 -11.58 11.93
CA LEU A 92 -7.30 -12.07 10.72
C LEU A 92 -7.50 -13.59 10.58
N PHE A 93 -8.12 -14.02 9.49
CA PHE A 93 -8.33 -15.44 9.20
C PHE A 93 -7.19 -16.00 8.32
N PRO A 94 -6.26 -16.82 8.87
CA PRO A 94 -5.03 -17.19 8.16
C PRO A 94 -5.25 -18.01 6.88
N ALA A 95 -6.38 -18.71 6.77
CA ALA A 95 -6.69 -19.47 5.57
C ALA A 95 -7.04 -18.56 4.38
N ALA A 96 -7.63 -17.38 4.62
CA ALA A 96 -7.93 -16.42 3.55
C ALA A 96 -6.66 -15.84 2.92
N LEU A 97 -5.59 -15.67 3.71
CA LEU A 97 -4.30 -15.17 3.20
C LEU A 97 -3.64 -16.10 2.18
N ARG A 98 -3.91 -17.41 2.28
CA ARG A 98 -3.43 -18.37 1.28
C ARG A 98 -4.01 -18.09 -0.10
N SER A 99 -5.25 -17.60 -0.16
CA SER A 99 -5.90 -17.21 -1.42
C SER A 99 -5.21 -16.02 -2.09
N PHE A 100 -4.47 -15.21 -1.32
CA PHE A 100 -3.66 -14.11 -1.82
C PHE A 100 -2.22 -14.54 -2.12
N ASN A 101 -1.89 -15.83 -2.14
CA ASN A 101 -0.53 -16.32 -2.37
C ASN A 101 0.50 -15.81 -1.33
N VAL A 102 0.02 -15.39 -0.15
CA VAL A 102 0.86 -15.15 1.03
C VAL A 102 1.20 -16.53 1.60
N GLU A 103 2.21 -17.16 1.00
CA GLU A 103 2.61 -18.52 1.34
C GLU A 103 3.34 -18.59 2.70
N ARG A 104 3.04 -19.67 3.44
CA ARG A 104 3.76 -20.12 4.63
C ARG A 104 5.09 -20.79 4.20
N LYS A 105 6.01 -20.03 3.62
CA LYS A 105 7.40 -20.50 3.37
C LYS A 105 8.45 -19.68 4.11
N GLY A 106 8.10 -18.48 4.58
CA GLY A 106 8.86 -17.73 5.58
C GLY A 106 8.20 -17.85 6.97
N SER A 107 9.00 -17.71 8.03
CA SER A 107 8.54 -17.69 9.42
C SER A 107 7.57 -16.53 9.63
N PHE A 108 6.27 -16.77 9.40
CA PHE A 108 5.21 -15.83 9.75
C PHE A 108 4.99 -15.99 11.26
N LEU A 109 5.56 -15.08 12.04
CA LEU A 109 5.35 -15.06 13.48
C LEU A 109 3.99 -14.41 13.75
N TRP A 110 3.03 -15.23 14.13
CA TRP A 110 1.75 -14.77 14.66
C TRP A 110 1.98 -14.38 16.11
N MET A 111 2.06 -13.08 16.40
CA MET A 111 2.15 -12.56 17.76
C MET A 111 1.01 -11.61 18.06
#